data_AF-A0AAP0RYS7-F1
#
_entry.id   AF-A0AAP0RYS7-F1
#
_cell.length_a   1.000
_cell.length_b   1.000
_cell.length_c   1.000
_cell.angle_alpha   90.00
_cell.angle_beta   90.00
_cell.angle_gamma   90.00
#
_symmetry.space_group_name_H-M   'P 1'
#
loop_
_entity.id
_entity.type
_entity.pdbx_description
1 polymer ?
#
loop_
_entity_poly.entity_id
_entity_poly.type
_entity_poly.pdbx_seq_one_letter_code
_entity_poly.pdbx_strand_id
1 'polypeptide(L)'
;METDLLPSFCSHEERTLLSASWVHLIKNVGQCFKDGVKGFRVALHKYLVEIGFNYDFLRNESDRVTAVCRMKERRGCEWRVHALMEHANGWFYIRQLNNVHTCGASV
;
A
#
# COMPACT_ATOMS: atom_id res chain seq x y z
N MET A 1 -21.33 -32.87 36.83
CA MET A 1 -20.70 -32.97 35.49
C MET A 1 -21.47 -31.97 34.64
N GLU A 2 -20.95 -30.76 34.57
CA GLU A 2 -21.54 -29.51 34.04
C GLU A 2 -20.33 -28.57 33.89
N THR A 3 -20.17 -27.71 32.91
CA THR A 3 -20.81 -27.30 31.65
C THR A 3 -19.61 -26.91 30.74
N ASP A 4 -19.67 -26.85 29.41
CA ASP A 4 -20.05 -25.63 28.69
C ASP A 4 -20.01 -25.97 27.19
N LEU A 5 -21.15 -26.38 26.64
CA LEU A 5 -21.36 -26.29 25.20
C LEU A 5 -21.60 -24.81 24.89
N LEU A 6 -20.53 -24.07 24.61
CA LEU A 6 -20.64 -22.69 24.14
C LEU A 6 -21.48 -22.68 22.84
N PRO A 7 -22.56 -21.87 22.77
CA PRO A 7 -23.45 -21.88 21.63
C PRO A 7 -22.74 -21.32 20.40
N SER A 8 -22.86 -22.07 19.29
CA SER A 8 -22.95 -21.60 17.91
C SER A 8 -22.34 -20.22 17.65
N PHE A 9 -21.12 -20.19 17.09
CA PHE A 9 -20.60 -19.01 16.39
C PHE A 9 -21.71 -18.48 15.48
N CYS A 10 -22.17 -17.25 15.74
CA CYS A 10 -23.16 -16.58 14.92
C CYS A 10 -22.68 -16.66 13.46
N SER A 11 -23.53 -17.14 12.56
CA SER A 11 -23.34 -17.10 11.11
C SER A 11 -23.38 -15.64 10.62
N HIS A 12 -22.43 -14.83 11.05
CA HIS A 12 -22.16 -13.57 10.38
C HIS A 12 -21.56 -13.96 9.04
N GLU A 13 -22.26 -13.63 7.95
CA GLU A 13 -21.64 -13.54 6.64
C GLU A 13 -20.30 -12.81 6.83
N GLU A 14 -19.21 -13.40 6.33
CA GLU A 14 -17.88 -12.79 6.40
C GLU A 14 -17.94 -11.44 5.65
N ARG A 15 -18.26 -10.37 6.37
CA ARG A 15 -18.29 -9.02 5.82
C ARG A 15 -16.84 -8.62 5.60
N THR A 16 -16.41 -8.72 4.35
CA THR A 16 -15.12 -8.19 3.92
C THR A 16 -15.09 -6.69 4.21
N LEU A 17 -14.09 -6.23 4.97
CA LEU A 17 -13.90 -4.80 5.23
C LEU A 17 -13.65 -4.07 3.91
N LEU A 18 -14.15 -2.84 3.78
CA LEU A 18 -13.89 -2.02 2.59
C LEU A 18 -12.38 -1.82 2.32
N SER A 19 -11.57 -1.85 3.38
CA SER A 19 -10.11 -1.73 3.31
C SER A 19 -9.41 -2.98 2.79
N ALA A 20 -10.05 -4.16 2.82
CA ALA A 20 -9.43 -5.39 2.34
C ALA A 20 -9.01 -5.30 0.86
N SER A 21 -9.69 -4.45 0.08
CA SER A 21 -9.32 -4.17 -1.32
C SER A 21 -8.07 -3.29 -1.47
N TRP A 22 -7.61 -2.61 -0.41
CA TRP A 22 -6.54 -1.63 -0.48
C TRP A 22 -5.17 -2.26 -0.70
N VAL A 23 -4.95 -3.52 -0.30
CA VAL A 23 -3.74 -4.30 -0.65
C VAL A 23 -3.52 -4.40 -2.16
N HIS A 24 -4.57 -4.17 -2.95
CA HIS A 24 -4.56 -4.26 -4.40
C HIS A 24 -4.40 -2.91 -5.12
N LEU A 25 -4.15 -1.83 -4.38
CA LEU A 25 -4.02 -0.48 -4.97
C LEU A 25 -2.63 -0.19 -5.54
N ILE A 26 -1.57 -0.82 -5.03
CA ILE A 26 -0.19 -0.70 -5.54
C ILE A 26 0.30 -2.11 -5.90
N LYS A 27 0.26 -2.46 -7.19
CA LYS A 27 0.45 -3.85 -7.64
C LYS A 27 1.76 -4.06 -8.39
N ASN A 28 1.90 -3.41 -9.54
CA ASN A 28 2.91 -3.76 -10.54
C ASN A 28 3.50 -2.51 -11.20
N VAL A 29 4.71 -2.67 -11.74
CA VAL A 29 5.28 -1.71 -12.69
C VAL A 29 4.37 -1.60 -13.91
N GLY A 30 4.19 -0.38 -14.44
CA GLY A 30 3.29 -0.08 -15.55
C GLY A 30 1.85 0.23 -15.13
N GLN A 31 1.47 -0.02 -13.86
CA GLN A 31 0.18 0.42 -13.35
C GLN A 31 0.04 1.94 -13.47
N CYS A 32 -1.11 2.38 -13.99
CA CYS A 32 -1.40 3.79 -14.24
C CYS A 32 -2.49 4.35 -13.33
N PHE A 33 -2.42 5.66 -13.07
CA PHE A 33 -3.36 6.44 -12.28
C PHE A 33 -3.84 7.62 -13.13
N LYS A 34 -5.07 7.52 -13.61
CA LYS A 34 -5.67 8.50 -14.54
C LYS A 34 -5.92 9.85 -13.89
N ASP A 35 -6.16 9.86 -12.57
CA ASP A 35 -6.26 11.08 -11.75
C ASP A 35 -4.89 11.71 -11.43
N GLY A 36 -3.85 11.31 -12.17
CA GLY A 36 -2.48 11.78 -12.03
C GLY A 36 -1.90 11.55 -10.64
N VAL A 37 -1.07 12.50 -10.21
CA VAL A 37 -0.35 12.43 -8.93
C VAL A 37 -1.29 12.35 -7.72
N LYS A 38 -2.48 12.97 -7.78
CA LYS A 38 -3.46 12.95 -6.67
C LYS A 38 -4.01 11.55 -6.46
N GLY A 39 -4.45 10.88 -7.54
CA GLY A 39 -4.92 9.50 -7.48
C GLY A 39 -3.85 8.55 -6.97
N PHE A 40 -2.60 8.72 -7.45
CA PHE A 40 -1.47 7.93 -6.98
C PHE A 40 -1.23 8.09 -5.47
N ARG A 41 -1.18 9.33 -4.95
CA ARG A 41 -0.95 9.60 -3.51
C ARG A 41 -2.04 8.99 -2.63
N VAL A 42 -3.31 9.08 -3.03
CA VAL A 42 -4.43 8.49 -2.29
C VAL A 42 -4.33 6.95 -2.28
N ALA A 43 -4.08 6.35 -3.44
CA ALA A 43 -3.92 4.90 -3.56
C ALA A 43 -2.73 4.39 -2.73
N LEU A 44 -1.60 5.10 -2.79
CA LEU A 44 -0.41 4.77 -2.02
C LEU A 44 -0.66 4.85 -0.52
N HIS A 45 -1.33 5.90 -0.05
CA HIS A 45 -1.63 6.05 1.37
C HIS A 45 -2.56 4.94 1.89
N LYS A 46 -3.64 4.63 1.16
CA LYS A 46 -4.55 3.52 1.49
C LYS A 46 -3.84 2.18 1.54
N TYR A 47 -3.01 1.91 0.53
CA TYR A 47 -2.18 0.71 0.47
C TYR A 47 -1.30 0.58 1.73
N LEU A 48 -0.63 1.66 2.13
CA LEU A 48 0.30 1.67 3.26
C LEU A 48 -0.38 1.48 4.61
N VAL A 49 -1.60 2.04 4.77
CA VAL A 49 -2.44 1.81 5.95
C VAL A 49 -2.82 0.33 6.04
N GLU A 50 -3.23 -0.28 4.93
CA GLU A 50 -3.67 -1.67 4.91
C GLU A 50 -2.53 -2.66 5.17
N ILE A 51 -1.32 -2.43 4.64
CA ILE A 51 -0.16 -3.29 4.92
C ILE A 51 0.47 -3.02 6.29
N GLY A 52 0.07 -1.96 7.00
CA GLY A 52 0.56 -1.65 8.35
C GLY A 52 2.00 -1.12 8.41
N PHE A 53 2.49 -0.45 7.35
CA PHE A 53 3.87 0.05 7.29
C PHE A 53 3.97 1.56 7.20
N ASN A 54 4.90 2.11 7.99
CA ASN A 54 5.32 3.50 7.88
C ASN A 54 6.29 3.70 6.71
N TYR A 55 6.23 4.88 6.10
CA TYR A 55 7.00 5.24 4.91
C TYR A 55 7.44 6.69 4.95
N ASP A 56 8.47 7.01 4.17
CA ASP A 56 8.94 8.37 3.93
C ASP A 56 8.94 8.65 2.42
N PHE A 57 8.72 9.90 2.05
CA PHE A 57 8.90 10.37 0.68
C PHE A 57 10.35 10.81 0.46
N LEU A 58 11.05 10.16 -0.48
CA LEU A 58 12.32 10.69 -1.00
C LEU A 58 12.07 11.87 -1.95
N ARG A 59 10.97 11.81 -2.71
CA ARG A 59 10.49 12.86 -3.61
C ARG A 59 8.96 12.84 -3.63
N ASN A 60 8.34 14.01 -3.62
CA ASN A 60 6.88 14.16 -3.64
C ASN A 60 6.47 15.40 -4.46
N GLU A 61 6.89 15.41 -5.71
CA GLU A 61 6.67 16.48 -6.68
C GLU A 61 5.34 16.22 -7.44
N SER A 62 4.92 17.16 -8.28
CA SER A 62 3.72 17.01 -9.12
C SER A 62 3.91 16.02 -10.27
N ASP A 63 5.15 15.81 -10.71
CA ASP A 63 5.57 14.95 -11.82
C ASP A 63 6.30 13.68 -11.37
N ARG A 64 6.75 13.63 -10.11
CA ARG A 64 7.50 12.50 -9.58
C ARG A 64 7.21 12.24 -8.11
N VAL A 65 6.91 10.98 -7.79
CA VAL A 65 6.79 10.52 -6.41
C VAL A 65 7.67 9.29 -6.20
N THR A 66 8.48 9.33 -5.14
CA THR A 66 9.29 8.20 -4.68
C THR A 66 9.06 8.03 -3.19
N ALA A 67 8.55 6.88 -2.80
CA ALA A 67 8.36 6.52 -1.40
C ALA A 67 9.19 5.27 -1.06
N VAL A 68 9.69 5.23 0.17
CA VAL A 68 10.47 4.13 0.73
C VAL A 68 9.97 3.79 2.12
N CYS A 69 10.23 2.59 2.59
CA CYS A 69 9.89 2.23 3.96
C CYS A 69 10.71 3.08 4.93
N ARG A 70 10.09 3.53 6.02
CA ARG A 70 10.77 4.33 7.06
C ARG A 70 11.94 3.59 7.73
N MET A 71 11.94 2.25 7.65
CA MET A 71 13.03 1.40 8.14
C MET A 71 14.16 1.19 7.12
N LYS A 72 14.14 1.88 5.96
CA LYS A 72 15.19 1.76 4.93
C LYS A 72 16.59 2.01 5.50
N GLU A 73 16.81 3.14 6.16
CA GLU A 73 18.14 3.49 6.68
C GLU A 73 18.54 2.65 7.91
N ARG A 74 17.59 2.25 8.75
CA ARG A 74 17.87 1.52 10.00
C ARG A 74 18.04 0.01 9.82
N ARG A 75 17.29 -0.59 8.89
CA ARG A 75 17.22 -2.05 8.71
C ARG A 75 17.48 -2.50 7.27
N GLY A 76 17.84 -1.58 6.36
CA GLY A 76 18.04 -1.91 4.96
C GLY A 76 16.75 -2.33 4.26
N CYS A 77 15.59 -1.83 4.70
CA CYS A 77 14.31 -2.21 4.11
C CYS A 77 14.28 -1.91 2.60
N GLU A 78 14.02 -2.92 1.78
CA GLU A 78 14.09 -2.79 0.33
C GLU A 78 12.81 -2.25 -0.31
N TRP A 79 11.71 -2.20 0.45
CA TRP A 79 10.43 -1.71 -0.06
C TRP A 79 10.56 -0.28 -0.59
N ARG A 80 10.14 -0.09 -1.84
CA ARG A 80 10.21 1.18 -2.54
C ARG A 80 9.21 1.20 -3.68
N VAL A 81 8.57 2.35 -3.86
CA VAL A 81 7.81 2.67 -5.07
C VAL A 81 8.34 3.96 -5.70
N HIS A 82 8.48 3.95 -7.01
CA HIS A 82 8.84 5.09 -7.82
C HIS A 82 7.84 5.24 -8.95
N ALA A 83 7.18 6.39 -9.00
CA ALA A 83 6.19 6.70 -10.00
C ALA A 83 6.44 8.08 -10.61
N LEU A 84 6.15 8.19 -11.91
CA LEU A 84 6.35 9.40 -12.71
C LEU A 84 5.09 9.73 -13.50
N MET A 85 4.85 11.02 -13.69
CA MET A 85 3.85 11.51 -14.64
C MET A 85 4.32 11.27 -16.07
N GLU A 86 3.41 10.81 -16.91
CA GLU A 86 3.56 10.82 -18.35
C GLU A 86 2.98 12.13 -18.89
N HIS A 87 3.82 13.00 -19.45
CA HIS A 87 3.38 14.33 -19.89
C HIS A 87 2.37 14.28 -21.05
N ALA A 88 2.40 13.23 -21.87
CA ALA A 88 1.51 13.10 -23.02
C ALA A 88 0.02 12.95 -22.62
N ASN A 89 -0.28 12.39 -21.45
CA ASN A 89 -1.65 12.14 -21.00
C ASN A 89 -1.95 12.64 -19.57
N GLY A 90 -0.94 13.14 -18.84
CA GLY A 90 -1.08 13.62 -17.46
C GLY A 90 -1.29 12.51 -16.43
N TRP A 91 -1.19 11.24 -16.81
CA TRP A 91 -1.38 10.12 -15.90
C TRP A 91 -0.09 9.80 -15.16
N PHE A 92 -0.22 9.21 -13.98
CA PHE A 92 0.92 8.74 -13.21
C PHE A 92 1.15 7.26 -13.43
N TYR A 93 2.41 6.85 -13.58
CA TYR A 93 2.78 5.45 -13.82
C TYR A 93 3.81 5.00 -12.81
N ILE A 94 3.60 3.80 -12.24
CA ILE A 94 4.63 3.13 -11.46
C ILE A 94 5.73 2.68 -12.41
N ARG A 95 6.93 3.24 -12.28
CA ARG A 95 8.10 2.90 -13.10
C ARG A 95 9.00 1.89 -12.42
N GLN A 96 9.06 1.90 -11.10
CA GLN A 96 9.77 0.90 -10.32
C GLN A 96 8.98 0.58 -9.05
N LEU A 97 8.92 -0.70 -8.71
CA LEU A 97 8.28 -1.19 -7.51
C LEU A 97 9.09 -2.38 -6.97
N ASN A 98 9.58 -2.24 -5.75
CA ASN A 98 9.93 -3.36 -4.90
C ASN A 98 8.89 -3.43 -3.80
N ASN A 99 8.03 -4.45 -3.86
CA ASN A 99 6.95 -4.62 -2.91
C ASN A 99 7.29 -5.52 -1.71
N VAL A 100 8.58 -5.78 -1.49
CA VAL A 100 9.06 -6.63 -0.39
C VAL A 100 9.50 -5.76 0.78
N HIS A 101 8.82 -5.91 1.93
CA HIS A 101 9.28 -5.38 3.20
C HIS A 101 10.24 -6.37 3.87
N THR A 102 11.54 -6.07 3.86
CA THR A 102 12.57 -6.90 4.53
C THR A 102 12.72 -6.57 6.03
N CYS A 103 11.99 -5.57 6.54
CA CYS A 103 12.09 -5.13 7.94
C CYS A 103 11.20 -5.91 8.93
N GLY A 104 10.40 -6.87 8.46
CA GLY A 104 9.32 -7.52 9.22
C GLY A 104 8.16 -6.58 9.51
N ALA A 105 7.06 -7.08 10.08
CA ALA A 105 5.95 -6.25 10.57
C ALA A 105 6.46 -5.29 11.66
N SER A 106 5.96 -4.04 11.67
CA SER A 106 6.24 -3.14 12.80
C SER A 106 5.44 -3.65 13.99
N VAL A 107 6.13 -4.23 14.99
CA VAL A 107 5.60 -4.45 16.34
C VAL A 107 5.48 -3.13 17.09
#